data_AF-A0A2N2TA62-F1
#
_entry.id   AF-A0A2N2TA62-F1
#
_cell.length_a   1.000
_cell.length_b   1.000
_cell.length_c   1.000
_cell.angle_alpha   90.00
_cell.angle_beta   90.00
_cell.angle_gamma   90.00
#
_symmetry.space_group_name_H-M   'P 1'
#
loop_
_entity.id
_entity.type
_entity.pdbx_description
1 polymer ?
#
loop_
_entity_poly.entity_id
_entity_poly.type
_entity_poly.pdbx_seq_one_letter_code
_entity_poly.pdbx_strand_id
1 'polypeptide(L)'
;MTAGITGYGSYIPRLRLSRQAVAQANAWYAPQFAGRKGTRSMSNWDEDSITMAVAAARDCLGAGDDRSHIRSVQLVSSTLPFAERLNAGVVCEALTLEEGVEALDMGGSPSAALSAVIGALDRVNARGGDALVIATDHRKTRAASSQEMDYGDGAAALSIGSGHVIAEYLGGATLTVDFVDHFRMAGEEIDYHWEERWVRDEGIGKFVPRAIASALEKAGVEAGAIDHFIFPTTFAKMDAQLAKACGIRAEALADSLATSVGETGTPHALLMLAAVLERAQPGQHILLAQFGGGAQAIVLRVTPAIASFRPARGVSGWLARGVEEKNYTKFLSFREQLRLERGMRGEQDRKTALSTAYRHRSAILGLVAGRCEMTGAVHFPPSRISYDQGKPLQDTQKPYKLAERRGHVLSWSAESLSFHRAPPHQYGQVDFAGGGRILMEFTDVAKGDVASGTEVEMAFRIKDIDELRGFTRYFWKATPVASGVDTTQSKE
;
A
#
# COMPACT_ATOMS: atom_id res chain seq x y z
N MET A 1 15.91 4.57 25.80
CA MET A 1 15.18 5.43 24.85
C MET A 1 13.95 4.65 24.42
N THR A 2 12.77 5.22 24.54
CA THR A 2 11.51 4.52 24.22
C THR A 2 11.30 4.53 22.71
N ALA A 3 11.09 3.36 22.11
CA ALA A 3 10.77 3.25 20.70
C ALA A 3 9.43 3.95 20.37
N GLY A 4 9.31 4.45 19.15
CA GLY A 4 8.10 5.04 18.62
C GLY A 4 8.09 5.03 17.10
N ILE A 5 7.09 5.67 16.50
CA ILE A 5 7.02 5.84 15.06
C ILE A 5 8.06 6.90 14.67
N THR A 6 8.91 6.60 13.69
CA THR A 6 9.95 7.50 13.15
C THR A 6 9.62 7.99 11.73
N GLY A 7 8.72 7.29 11.04
CA GLY A 7 8.23 7.69 9.72
C GLY A 7 6.92 6.98 9.37
N TYR A 8 6.18 7.55 8.42
CA TYR A 8 4.95 6.97 7.88
C TYR A 8 4.91 7.11 6.36
N GLY A 9 4.20 6.20 5.71
CA GLY A 9 3.93 6.22 4.27
C GLY A 9 2.60 5.56 3.97
N SER A 10 2.11 5.77 2.76
CA SER A 10 0.81 5.33 2.31
C SER A 10 0.86 4.95 0.84
N TYR A 11 -0.13 4.18 0.41
CA TYR A 11 -0.43 3.99 -0.99
C TYR A 11 -1.93 3.83 -1.17
N ILE A 12 -2.49 4.64 -2.06
CA ILE A 12 -3.85 4.49 -2.54
C ILE A 12 -3.74 4.35 -4.07
N PRO A 13 -4.30 3.28 -4.68
CA PRO A 13 -4.28 3.07 -6.13
C PRO A 13 -4.65 4.32 -6.93
N ARG A 14 -4.36 4.41 -8.23
CA ARG A 14 -4.78 5.60 -9.00
C ARG A 14 -6.30 5.62 -9.26
N LEU A 15 -6.88 4.46 -9.55
CA LEU A 15 -8.28 4.35 -9.97
C LEU A 15 -9.26 4.44 -8.78
N ARG A 16 -10.38 5.11 -9.00
CA ARG A 16 -11.43 5.37 -8.01
C ARG A 16 -12.78 4.91 -8.59
N LEU A 17 -13.25 3.72 -8.23
CA LEU A 17 -14.54 3.21 -8.71
C LEU A 17 -15.68 4.10 -8.21
N SER A 18 -16.48 4.62 -9.14
CA SER A 18 -17.67 5.41 -8.84
C SER A 18 -18.76 4.52 -8.24
N ARG A 19 -19.19 4.81 -7.01
CA ARG A 19 -20.29 4.07 -6.35
C ARG A 19 -21.60 4.21 -7.12
N GLN A 20 -21.78 5.34 -7.80
CA GLN A 20 -22.93 5.56 -8.68
C GLN A 20 -22.89 4.62 -9.89
N ALA A 21 -21.72 4.36 -10.49
CA ALA A 21 -21.59 3.43 -11.61
C ALA A 21 -21.93 1.99 -11.19
N VAL A 22 -21.47 1.55 -10.01
CA VAL A 22 -21.82 0.24 -9.44
C VAL A 22 -23.33 0.15 -9.17
N ALA A 23 -23.93 1.18 -8.57
CA ALA A 23 -25.36 1.23 -8.28
C ALA A 23 -26.20 1.18 -9.56
N GLN A 24 -25.80 1.92 -10.60
CA GLN A 24 -26.50 1.93 -11.88
C GLN A 24 -26.44 0.58 -12.58
N ALA A 25 -25.26 -0.05 -12.63
CA ALA A 25 -25.09 -1.35 -13.28
C ALA A 25 -25.90 -2.47 -12.60
N ASN A 26 -26.09 -2.36 -11.29
CA ASN A 26 -26.82 -3.35 -10.49
C ASN A 26 -28.26 -2.92 -10.13
N ALA A 27 -28.80 -1.85 -10.70
CA ALA A 27 -30.10 -1.29 -10.31
C ALA A 27 -31.27 -2.27 -10.45
N TRP A 28 -31.18 -3.22 -11.40
CA TRP A 28 -32.18 -4.26 -11.62
C TRP A 28 -32.17 -5.35 -10.54
N TYR A 29 -31.05 -5.56 -9.85
CA TYR A 29 -30.85 -6.60 -8.83
C TYR A 29 -30.82 -6.04 -7.40
N ALA A 30 -30.15 -4.90 -7.20
CA ALA A 30 -29.94 -4.27 -5.90
C ALA A 30 -30.30 -2.75 -5.92
N PRO A 31 -31.60 -2.41 -6.08
CA PRO A 31 -32.06 -1.03 -6.15
C PRO A 31 -31.81 -0.22 -4.87
N GLN A 32 -31.58 -0.88 -3.72
CA GLN A 32 -31.29 -0.22 -2.44
C GLN A 32 -29.99 0.59 -2.44
N PHE A 33 -29.09 0.36 -3.41
CA PHE A 33 -27.86 1.15 -3.55
C PHE A 33 -28.04 2.44 -4.37
N ALA A 34 -29.25 2.70 -4.86
CA ALA A 34 -29.55 3.95 -5.54
C ALA A 34 -29.16 5.16 -4.67
N GLY A 35 -28.49 6.15 -5.28
CA GLY A 35 -28.09 7.38 -4.59
C GLY A 35 -26.82 7.29 -3.72
N ARG A 36 -26.13 6.14 -3.68
CA ARG A 36 -24.79 6.05 -3.07
C ARG A 36 -23.82 6.96 -3.84
N LYS A 37 -23.16 7.88 -3.11
CA LYS A 37 -22.25 8.90 -3.65
C LYS A 37 -20.79 8.59 -3.31
N GLY A 38 -19.89 9.27 -4.00
CA GLY A 38 -18.44 9.17 -3.79
C GLY A 38 -17.83 7.99 -4.54
N THR A 39 -16.58 7.71 -4.20
CA THR A 39 -15.78 6.68 -4.87
C THR A 39 -15.13 5.76 -3.84
N ARG A 40 -14.73 4.58 -4.28
CA ARG A 40 -13.79 3.73 -3.55
C ARG A 40 -12.51 3.57 -4.35
N SER A 41 -11.39 3.41 -3.68
CA SER A 41 -10.15 3.00 -4.33
C SER A 41 -10.32 1.61 -4.96
N MET A 42 -9.78 1.46 -6.17
CA MET A 42 -9.70 0.18 -6.87
C MET A 42 -8.29 0.04 -7.47
N SER A 43 -7.70 -1.13 -7.25
CA SER A 43 -6.44 -1.52 -7.89
C SER A 43 -6.60 -1.65 -9.41
N ASN A 44 -5.57 -1.26 -10.14
CA ASN A 44 -5.41 -1.62 -11.54
C ASN A 44 -5.11 -3.14 -11.66
N TRP A 45 -5.21 -3.71 -12.87
CA TRP A 45 -4.98 -5.14 -13.08
C TRP A 45 -3.58 -5.61 -12.65
N ASP A 46 -2.61 -4.69 -12.67
CA ASP A 46 -1.21 -4.95 -12.36
C ASP A 46 -0.82 -4.57 -10.92
N GLU A 47 -1.82 -4.45 -10.05
CA GLU A 47 -1.66 -4.15 -8.63
C GLU A 47 -2.23 -5.27 -7.77
N ASP A 48 -1.52 -5.59 -6.70
CA ASP A 48 -1.98 -6.42 -5.59
C ASP A 48 -1.39 -5.92 -4.26
N SER A 49 -1.66 -6.66 -3.18
CA SER A 49 -1.15 -6.41 -1.83
C SER A 49 0.37 -6.20 -1.79
N ILE A 50 1.16 -7.00 -2.51
CA ILE A 50 2.63 -6.83 -2.52
C ILE A 50 3.02 -5.53 -3.22
N THR A 51 2.43 -5.21 -4.37
CA THR A 51 2.76 -3.97 -5.10
C THR A 51 2.42 -2.72 -4.29
N MET A 52 1.27 -2.73 -3.61
CA MET A 52 0.83 -1.62 -2.78
C MET A 52 1.70 -1.48 -1.53
N ALA A 53 2.10 -2.60 -0.91
CA ALA A 53 3.04 -2.61 0.20
C ALA A 53 4.40 -1.98 -0.17
N VAL A 54 4.96 -2.34 -1.33
CA VAL A 54 6.22 -1.75 -1.81
C VAL A 54 6.06 -0.24 -2.02
N ALA A 55 4.95 0.21 -2.61
CA ALA A 55 4.70 1.63 -2.82
C ALA A 55 4.54 2.41 -1.50
N ALA A 56 3.82 1.87 -0.52
CA ALA A 56 3.67 2.50 0.80
C ALA A 56 4.99 2.53 1.58
N ALA A 57 5.81 1.47 1.48
CA ALA A 57 7.13 1.44 2.09
C ALA A 57 8.08 2.47 1.47
N ARG A 58 8.06 2.63 0.15
CA ARG A 58 8.85 3.69 -0.53
C ARG A 58 8.36 5.08 -0.16
N ASP A 59 7.05 5.26 0.01
CA ASP A 59 6.48 6.51 0.52
C ASP A 59 6.98 6.84 1.94
N CYS A 60 7.17 5.82 2.77
CA CYS A 60 7.70 5.94 4.15
C CYS A 60 9.21 6.21 4.20
N LEU A 61 9.99 5.46 3.42
CA LEU A 61 11.46 5.49 3.46
C LEU A 61 12.07 6.61 2.60
N GLY A 62 11.31 7.15 1.65
CA GLY A 62 11.80 8.16 0.71
C GLY A 62 12.77 7.61 -0.34
N ALA A 63 13.40 8.53 -1.07
CA ALA A 63 14.29 8.23 -2.20
C ALA A 63 15.74 7.87 -1.80
N GLY A 64 16.01 7.72 -0.49
CA GLY A 64 17.34 7.35 0.00
C GLY A 64 17.73 5.93 -0.39
N ASP A 65 18.95 5.77 -0.93
CA ASP A 65 19.49 4.46 -1.32
C ASP A 65 19.93 3.62 -0.10
N ASP A 66 20.32 4.26 1.00
CA ASP A 66 20.73 3.58 2.23
C ASP A 66 19.52 3.18 3.08
N ARG A 67 19.37 1.87 3.26
CA ARG A 67 18.31 1.23 4.05
C ARG A 67 18.87 0.24 5.07
N SER A 68 20.17 0.32 5.35
CA SER A 68 20.90 -0.57 6.27
C SER A 68 20.45 -0.47 7.74
N HIS A 69 19.76 0.63 8.09
CA HIS A 69 19.17 0.84 9.41
C HIS A 69 17.94 -0.06 9.66
N ILE A 70 17.27 -0.54 8.61
CA ILE A 70 16.13 -1.44 8.72
C ILE A 70 16.63 -2.84 9.07
N ARG A 71 16.16 -3.40 10.19
CA ARG A 71 16.53 -4.73 10.68
C ARG A 71 15.38 -5.74 10.64
N SER A 72 14.13 -5.28 10.53
CA SER A 72 12.99 -6.18 10.35
C SER A 72 11.89 -5.57 9.48
N VAL A 73 11.17 -6.42 8.77
CA VAL A 73 9.98 -6.11 7.97
C VAL A 73 8.84 -7.01 8.41
N GLN A 74 7.73 -6.41 8.81
CA GLN A 74 6.47 -7.10 9.10
C GLN A 74 5.44 -6.71 8.04
N LEU A 75 5.13 -7.63 7.13
CA LEU A 75 4.11 -7.46 6.11
C LEU A 75 2.79 -8.02 6.62
N VAL A 76 1.79 -7.16 6.79
CA VAL A 76 0.51 -7.49 7.41
C VAL A 76 -0.61 -7.41 6.38
N SER A 77 -1.32 -8.50 6.15
CA SER A 77 -2.42 -8.53 5.19
C SER A 77 -3.31 -9.76 5.40
N SER A 78 -4.56 -9.65 4.96
CA SER A 78 -5.48 -10.78 4.84
C SER A 78 -5.51 -11.36 3.42
N THR A 79 -4.91 -10.68 2.44
CA THR A 79 -5.06 -10.92 0.99
C THR A 79 -3.70 -11.03 0.29
N LEU A 80 -2.71 -11.65 0.92
CA LEU A 80 -1.42 -11.91 0.29
C LEU A 80 -1.58 -12.89 -0.88
N PRO A 81 -0.86 -12.69 -2.00
CA PRO A 81 -1.02 -13.50 -3.20
C PRO A 81 -0.45 -14.91 -3.06
N PHE A 82 0.49 -15.15 -2.15
CA PHE A 82 1.03 -16.48 -1.90
C PHE A 82 0.66 -16.99 -0.50
N ALA A 83 -0.02 -18.13 -0.46
CA ALA A 83 -0.25 -18.87 0.78
C ALA A 83 1.03 -19.53 1.31
N GLU A 84 1.91 -20.00 0.42
CA GLU A 84 3.18 -20.66 0.76
C GLU A 84 4.33 -20.16 -0.13
N ARG A 85 4.76 -18.93 0.16
CA ARG A 85 6.01 -18.27 -0.27
C ARG A 85 6.08 -17.00 0.56
N LEU A 86 7.24 -16.69 1.15
CA LEU A 86 7.37 -15.49 1.96
C LEU A 86 7.10 -14.23 1.10
N ASN A 87 5.98 -13.56 1.35
CA ASN A 87 5.53 -12.39 0.59
C ASN A 87 6.40 -11.17 0.97
N ALA A 88 6.71 -11.00 2.26
CA ALA A 88 7.65 -10.01 2.77
C ALA A 88 9.05 -10.13 2.13
N GLY A 89 9.46 -11.33 1.69
CA GLY A 89 10.72 -11.54 0.96
C GLY A 89 10.72 -10.84 -0.40
N VAL A 90 9.58 -10.82 -1.10
CA VAL A 90 9.42 -10.05 -2.35
C VAL A 90 9.52 -8.56 -2.08
N VAL A 91 8.91 -8.09 -0.99
CA VAL A 91 8.98 -6.69 -0.56
C VAL A 91 10.41 -6.28 -0.21
N CYS A 92 11.15 -7.11 0.54
CA CYS A 92 12.54 -6.83 0.91
C CYS A 92 13.45 -6.70 -0.33
N GLU A 93 13.31 -7.62 -1.29
CA GLU A 93 14.06 -7.58 -2.55
C GLU A 93 13.70 -6.33 -3.38
N ALA A 94 12.41 -5.99 -3.47
CA ALA A 94 11.95 -4.79 -4.17
C ALA A 94 12.43 -3.49 -3.51
N LEU A 95 12.57 -3.48 -2.19
CA LEU A 95 13.11 -2.37 -1.43
C LEU A 95 14.65 -2.38 -1.38
N THR A 96 15.32 -3.37 -1.96
CA THR A 96 16.78 -3.57 -1.91
C THR A 96 17.36 -3.58 -0.49
N LEU A 97 16.64 -4.20 0.44
CA LEU A 97 17.08 -4.36 1.83
C LEU A 97 18.21 -5.39 1.93
N GLU A 98 18.97 -5.33 3.03
CA GLU A 98 20.04 -6.29 3.31
C GLU A 98 19.47 -7.70 3.54
N GLU A 99 20.22 -8.74 3.13
CA GLU A 99 19.80 -10.14 3.31
C GLU A 99 19.67 -10.56 4.78
N GLY A 100 20.28 -9.80 5.71
CA GLY A 100 20.18 -10.02 7.15
C GLY A 100 18.90 -9.46 7.79
N VAL A 101 17.99 -8.85 7.02
CA VAL A 101 16.72 -8.34 7.53
C VAL A 101 15.77 -9.49 7.87
N GLU A 102 15.20 -9.46 9.07
CA GLU A 102 14.16 -10.40 9.48
C GLU A 102 12.83 -10.03 8.80
N ALA A 103 12.28 -10.93 7.97
CA ALA A 103 11.05 -10.69 7.22
C ALA A 103 9.94 -11.66 7.64
N LEU A 104 8.77 -11.13 7.96
CA LEU A 104 7.62 -11.92 8.41
C LEU A 104 6.33 -11.50 7.69
N ASP A 105 5.50 -12.49 7.37
CA ASP A 105 4.11 -12.28 6.97
C ASP A 105 3.19 -12.44 8.19
N MET A 106 2.25 -11.51 8.38
CA MET A 106 1.26 -11.52 9.46
C MET A 106 -0.14 -11.30 8.89
N GLY A 107 -1.16 -11.90 9.51
CA GLY A 107 -2.54 -11.80 9.04
C GLY A 107 -3.54 -12.42 10.01
N GLY A 108 -4.74 -12.73 9.51
CA GLY A 108 -5.77 -13.46 10.25
C GLY A 108 -6.79 -12.60 11.01
N SER A 109 -6.62 -11.27 11.04
CA SER A 109 -7.60 -10.34 11.59
C SER A 109 -7.32 -8.91 11.09
N PRO A 110 -8.33 -8.04 10.96
CA PRO A 110 -8.09 -6.61 10.75
C PRO A 110 -7.12 -6.02 11.80
N SER A 111 -7.22 -6.42 13.07
CA SER A 111 -6.38 -5.94 14.17
C SER A 111 -4.91 -6.39 14.11
N ALA A 112 -4.54 -7.23 13.13
CA ALA A 112 -3.17 -7.68 12.93
C ALA A 112 -2.20 -6.52 12.68
N ALA A 113 -2.65 -5.43 12.03
CA ALA A 113 -1.80 -4.26 11.78
C ALA A 113 -1.35 -3.60 13.08
N LEU A 114 -2.27 -3.41 14.02
CA LEU A 114 -1.97 -2.80 15.31
C LEU A 114 -1.12 -3.74 16.19
N SER A 115 -1.38 -5.06 16.10
CA SER A 115 -0.54 -6.08 16.74
C SER A 115 0.91 -6.04 16.25
N ALA A 116 1.11 -5.87 14.94
CA ALA A 116 2.43 -5.75 14.34
C ALA A 116 3.15 -4.47 14.78
N VAL A 117 2.44 -3.35 14.94
CA VAL A 117 3.01 -2.11 15.49
C VAL A 117 3.51 -2.31 16.92
N ILE A 118 2.69 -2.91 17.80
CA ILE A 118 3.09 -3.20 19.19
C ILE A 118 4.28 -4.15 19.21
N GLY A 119 4.24 -5.23 18.44
CA GLY A 119 5.35 -6.18 18.35
C GLY A 119 6.63 -5.57 17.79
N ALA A 120 6.52 -4.62 16.85
CA ALA A 120 7.67 -3.84 16.36
C ALA A 120 8.25 -2.95 17.46
N LEU A 121 7.43 -2.23 18.22
CA LEU A 121 7.88 -1.40 19.33
C LEU A 121 8.64 -2.22 20.38
N ASP A 122 8.09 -3.36 20.79
CA ASP A 122 8.73 -4.28 21.75
C ASP A 122 10.08 -4.79 21.22
N ARG A 123 10.11 -5.17 19.94
CA ARG A 123 11.32 -5.66 19.27
C ARG A 123 12.41 -4.60 19.20
N VAL A 124 12.07 -3.37 18.81
CA VAL A 124 13.03 -2.25 18.75
C VAL A 124 13.55 -1.92 20.14
N ASN A 125 12.68 -1.90 21.16
CA ASN A 125 13.10 -1.68 22.55
C ASN A 125 14.03 -2.79 23.05
N ALA A 126 13.79 -4.05 22.67
CA ALA A 126 14.58 -5.19 23.14
C ALA A 126 15.90 -5.40 22.39
N ARG A 127 15.94 -5.12 21.08
CA ARG A 127 17.07 -5.48 20.20
C ARG A 127 17.74 -4.30 19.51
N GLY A 128 17.11 -3.13 19.49
CA GLY A 128 17.52 -1.99 18.66
C GLY A 128 17.31 -2.26 17.16
N GLY A 129 17.77 -1.31 16.33
CA GLY A 129 17.54 -1.30 14.89
C GLY A 129 16.10 -0.92 14.53
N ASP A 130 15.88 -0.39 13.34
CA ASP A 130 14.55 0.07 12.93
C ASP A 130 13.74 -1.09 12.35
N ALA A 131 12.43 -1.05 12.58
CA ALA A 131 11.47 -2.02 12.07
C ALA A 131 10.50 -1.32 11.10
N LEU A 132 10.24 -1.96 9.98
CA LEU A 132 9.27 -1.50 8.99
C LEU A 132 8.00 -2.36 9.09
N VAL A 133 6.90 -1.76 9.51
CA VAL A 133 5.58 -2.39 9.54
C VAL A 133 4.80 -1.92 8.32
N ILE A 134 4.32 -2.84 7.50
CA ILE A 134 3.58 -2.52 6.28
C ILE A 134 2.26 -3.28 6.32
N ALA A 135 1.14 -2.58 6.35
CA ALA A 135 -0.17 -3.18 6.21
C ALA A 135 -0.69 -2.96 4.79
N THR A 136 -1.39 -3.94 4.22
CA THR A 136 -1.94 -3.86 2.87
C THR A 136 -3.10 -4.81 2.68
N ASP A 137 -4.08 -4.46 1.85
CA ASP A 137 -5.12 -5.39 1.43
C ASP A 137 -5.70 -5.04 0.06
N HIS A 138 -6.08 -6.09 -0.68
CA HIS A 138 -6.74 -6.08 -1.98
C HIS A 138 -7.98 -6.99 -1.96
N ARG A 139 -9.01 -6.62 -1.18
CA ARG A 139 -10.16 -7.52 -0.87
C ARG A 139 -11.16 -7.66 -2.01
N LYS A 140 -11.50 -8.91 -2.36
CA LYS A 140 -12.56 -9.24 -3.33
C LYS A 140 -13.92 -9.20 -2.63
N THR A 141 -14.94 -8.74 -3.36
CA THR A 141 -16.32 -8.56 -2.86
C THR A 141 -17.31 -9.21 -3.80
N ARG A 142 -18.52 -9.56 -3.37
CA ARG A 142 -19.56 -10.00 -4.34
C ARG A 142 -20.14 -8.80 -5.08
N ALA A 143 -20.41 -8.98 -6.37
CA ALA A 143 -21.20 -8.01 -7.14
C ALA A 143 -22.52 -7.73 -6.44
N ALA A 144 -22.91 -6.45 -6.38
CA ALA A 144 -24.13 -5.98 -5.73
C ALA A 144 -24.21 -6.29 -4.21
N SER A 145 -23.06 -6.26 -3.52
CA SER A 145 -23.00 -6.32 -2.05
C SER A 145 -22.68 -4.95 -1.43
N SER A 146 -23.01 -4.76 -0.14
CA SER A 146 -22.62 -3.54 0.58
C SER A 146 -21.09 -3.38 0.61
N GLN A 147 -20.36 -4.48 0.78
CA GLN A 147 -18.90 -4.51 0.80
C GLN A 147 -18.29 -3.99 -0.50
N GLU A 148 -18.91 -4.29 -1.66
CA GLU A 148 -18.44 -3.77 -2.95
C GLU A 148 -18.46 -2.24 -3.01
N MET A 149 -19.38 -1.61 -2.26
CA MET A 149 -19.48 -0.16 -2.10
C MET A 149 -18.55 0.37 -1.00
N ASP A 150 -18.41 -0.36 0.10
CA ASP A 150 -17.76 0.13 1.32
C ASP A 150 -16.24 -0.06 1.29
N TYR A 151 -15.75 -1.16 0.71
CA TYR A 151 -14.34 -1.49 0.71
C TYR A 151 -13.55 -0.64 -0.28
N GLY A 152 -12.26 -0.51 -0.02
CA GLY A 152 -11.23 0.04 -0.87
C GLY A 152 -10.00 -0.87 -0.88
N ASP A 153 -9.07 -0.58 -1.76
CA ASP A 153 -7.76 -1.22 -1.83
C ASP A 153 -6.69 -0.21 -1.39
N GLY A 154 -5.68 -0.64 -0.63
CA GLY A 154 -4.64 0.28 -0.19
C GLY A 154 -3.55 -0.36 0.65
N ALA A 155 -2.58 0.48 1.03
CA ALA A 155 -1.52 0.12 1.95
C ALA A 155 -1.07 1.32 2.79
N ALA A 156 -0.47 1.02 3.93
CA ALA A 156 0.18 1.99 4.80
C ALA A 156 1.44 1.36 5.41
N ALA A 157 2.48 2.16 5.60
CA ALA A 157 3.74 1.73 6.18
C ALA A 157 4.14 2.65 7.32
N LEU A 158 4.76 2.09 8.35
CA LEU A 158 5.35 2.80 9.49
C LEU A 158 6.78 2.33 9.69
N SER A 159 7.70 3.27 9.80
CA SER A 159 9.03 2.99 10.37
C SER A 159 8.95 3.18 11.88
N ILE A 160 9.43 2.18 12.62
CA ILE A 160 9.47 2.14 14.08
C ILE A 160 10.94 2.12 14.50
N GLY A 161 11.33 3.01 15.39
CA GLY A 161 12.73 3.19 15.78
C GLY A 161 12.85 3.95 17.09
N SER A 162 14.09 4.23 17.49
CA SER A 162 14.40 4.99 18.71
C SER A 162 15.02 6.37 18.45
N GLY A 163 15.43 6.65 17.20
CA GLY A 163 15.93 7.94 16.76
C GLY A 163 14.85 8.71 15.98
N HIS A 164 14.82 10.03 16.12
CA HIS A 164 13.86 10.91 15.39
C HIS A 164 12.39 10.47 15.48
N VAL A 165 11.98 9.94 16.63
CA VAL A 165 10.60 9.49 16.89
C VAL A 165 9.63 10.65 16.69
N ILE A 166 8.76 10.57 15.69
CA ILE A 166 7.71 11.55 15.34
C ILE A 166 6.42 11.36 16.15
N ALA A 167 6.16 10.14 16.61
CA ALA A 167 5.06 9.83 17.52
C ALA A 167 5.51 8.78 18.54
N GLU A 168 5.56 9.20 19.80
CA GLU A 168 5.96 8.37 20.94
C GLU A 168 4.81 7.48 21.38
N TYR A 169 5.09 6.21 21.64
CA TYR A 169 4.13 5.29 22.22
C TYR A 169 4.00 5.52 23.73
N LEU A 170 2.79 5.86 24.20
CA LEU A 170 2.52 6.10 25.62
C LEU A 170 1.95 4.87 26.32
N GLY A 171 1.15 4.06 25.62
CA GLY A 171 0.49 2.90 26.20
C GLY A 171 -0.51 2.25 25.25
N GLY A 172 -0.97 1.05 25.61
CA GLY A 172 -1.90 0.30 24.79
C GLY A 172 -2.50 -0.90 25.49
N ALA A 173 -3.58 -1.40 24.93
CA ALA A 173 -4.32 -2.52 25.47
C ALA A 173 -4.85 -3.42 24.36
N THR A 174 -4.95 -4.70 24.69
CA THR A 174 -5.48 -5.74 23.83
C THR A 174 -6.50 -6.53 24.62
N LEU A 175 -7.65 -6.75 24.02
CA LEU A 175 -8.68 -7.65 24.48
C LEU A 175 -8.91 -8.68 23.36
N THR A 176 -8.47 -9.91 23.57
CA THR A 176 -8.70 -11.00 22.62
C THR A 176 -9.96 -11.75 23.00
N VAL A 177 -10.89 -11.88 22.05
CA VAL A 177 -12.14 -12.60 22.21
C VAL A 177 -12.42 -13.34 20.92
N ASP A 178 -12.77 -14.62 21.01
CA ASP A 178 -13.29 -15.38 19.87
C ASP A 178 -14.72 -14.92 19.54
N PHE A 179 -14.82 -13.74 18.94
CA PHE A 179 -16.05 -13.14 18.46
C PHE A 179 -15.96 -13.03 16.94
N VAL A 180 -16.71 -13.89 16.26
CA VAL A 180 -16.71 -13.96 14.80
C VAL A 180 -17.71 -12.94 14.25
N ASP A 181 -17.22 -11.78 13.83
CA ASP A 181 -18.00 -10.73 13.17
C ASP A 181 -18.09 -10.95 11.65
N HIS A 182 -17.01 -11.43 11.06
CA HIS A 182 -16.91 -11.94 9.71
C HIS A 182 -15.76 -12.95 9.65
N PHE A 183 -15.73 -13.78 8.61
CA PHE A 183 -14.62 -14.71 8.39
C PHE A 183 -14.40 -14.99 6.91
N ARG A 184 -13.19 -15.43 6.57
CA ARG A 184 -12.85 -16.00 5.26
C ARG A 184 -12.06 -17.27 5.47
N MET A 185 -12.59 -18.39 4.99
CA MET A 185 -11.92 -19.69 5.12
C MET A 185 -10.67 -19.72 4.22
N ALA A 186 -9.65 -20.47 4.62
CA ALA A 186 -8.46 -20.65 3.80
C ALA A 186 -8.84 -21.18 2.40
N GLY A 187 -8.34 -20.54 1.35
CA GLY A 187 -8.66 -20.85 -0.05
C GLY A 187 -9.89 -20.11 -0.59
N GLU A 188 -10.72 -19.50 0.26
CA GLU A 188 -11.82 -18.64 -0.19
C GLU A 188 -11.32 -17.24 -0.49
N GLU A 189 -11.94 -16.58 -1.48
CA GLU A 189 -11.54 -15.24 -1.92
C GLU A 189 -12.34 -14.11 -1.27
N ILE A 190 -13.58 -14.41 -0.86
CA ILE A 190 -14.57 -13.41 -0.44
C ILE A 190 -14.98 -13.70 1.01
N ASP A 191 -15.06 -12.63 1.81
CA ASP A 191 -15.47 -12.70 3.20
C ASP A 191 -16.96 -13.05 3.36
N TYR A 192 -17.27 -13.81 4.40
CA TYR A 192 -18.62 -14.07 4.88
C TYR A 192 -18.91 -13.17 6.10
N HIS A 193 -19.96 -12.36 6.03
CA HIS A 193 -20.34 -11.42 7.09
C HIS A 193 -21.50 -11.95 7.92
N TRP A 194 -21.47 -11.65 9.22
CA TRP A 194 -22.59 -11.91 10.13
C TRP A 194 -23.52 -10.69 10.27
N GLU A 195 -24.57 -10.81 11.09
CA GLU A 195 -25.58 -9.78 11.31
C GLU A 195 -24.97 -8.49 11.88
N GLU A 196 -25.14 -7.39 11.14
CA GLU A 196 -24.60 -6.06 11.47
C GLU A 196 -24.94 -5.58 12.89
N ARG A 197 -26.18 -5.80 13.33
CA ARG A 197 -26.63 -5.39 14.66
C ARG A 197 -25.91 -6.14 15.78
N TRP A 198 -25.71 -7.45 15.60
CA TRP A 198 -24.95 -8.27 16.53
C TRP A 198 -23.50 -7.78 16.63
N VAL A 199 -22.85 -7.54 15.50
CA VAL A 199 -21.46 -7.04 15.46
C VAL A 199 -21.32 -5.70 16.17
N ARG A 200 -22.26 -4.78 15.95
CA ARG A 200 -22.28 -3.47 16.63
C ARG A 200 -22.52 -3.59 18.13
N ASP A 201 -23.64 -4.20 18.51
CA ASP A 201 -24.15 -4.11 19.88
C ASP A 201 -23.37 -5.02 20.83
N GLU A 202 -22.98 -6.21 20.37
CA GLU A 202 -22.33 -7.24 21.19
C GLU A 202 -20.81 -7.30 21.00
N GLY A 203 -20.31 -6.89 19.82
CA GLY A 203 -18.88 -6.80 19.53
C GLY A 203 -18.33 -5.42 19.87
N ILE A 204 -18.48 -4.48 18.93
CA ILE A 204 -17.84 -3.15 18.99
C ILE A 204 -18.21 -2.41 20.28
N GLY A 205 -19.50 -2.30 20.58
CA GLY A 205 -20.02 -1.55 21.73
C GLY A 205 -19.57 -2.08 23.09
N LYS A 206 -19.22 -3.37 23.19
CA LYS A 206 -18.77 -3.99 24.45
C LYS A 206 -17.26 -4.10 24.57
N PHE A 207 -16.54 -4.32 23.47
CA PHE A 207 -15.10 -4.62 23.52
C PHE A 207 -14.23 -3.38 23.32
N VAL A 208 -14.59 -2.50 22.39
CA VAL A 208 -13.75 -1.34 22.04
C VAL A 208 -13.62 -0.34 23.21
N PRO A 209 -14.70 0.05 23.93
CA PRO A 209 -14.58 0.93 25.09
C PRO A 209 -13.67 0.39 26.19
N ARG A 210 -13.66 -0.93 26.41
CA ARG A 210 -12.79 -1.58 27.41
C ARG A 210 -11.31 -1.49 27.01
N ALA A 211 -11.00 -1.73 25.73
CA ALA A 211 -9.64 -1.58 25.22
C ALA A 211 -9.18 -0.11 25.28
N ILE A 212 -10.04 0.84 24.91
CA ILE A 212 -9.75 2.28 25.02
C ILE A 212 -9.47 2.68 26.46
N ALA A 213 -10.34 2.32 27.41
CA ALA A 213 -10.15 2.67 28.82
C ALA A 213 -8.81 2.16 29.37
N SER A 214 -8.46 0.90 29.10
CA SER A 214 -7.19 0.33 29.54
C SER A 214 -5.97 0.95 28.84
N ALA A 215 -6.08 1.32 27.56
CA ALA A 215 -5.01 2.01 26.84
C ALA A 215 -4.75 3.41 27.39
N LEU A 216 -5.81 4.17 27.68
CA LEU A 216 -5.75 5.51 28.29
C LEU A 216 -5.16 5.45 29.71
N GLU A 217 -5.59 4.50 30.52
CA GLU A 217 -5.06 4.27 31.87
C GLU A 217 -3.54 4.01 31.84
N LYS A 218 -3.09 3.08 31.00
CA LYS A 218 -1.67 2.76 30.86
C LYS A 218 -0.85 3.91 30.29
N ALA A 219 -1.44 4.74 29.43
CA ALA A 219 -0.82 5.93 28.88
C ALA A 219 -0.79 7.11 29.86
N GLY A 220 -1.60 7.08 30.93
CA GLY A 220 -1.79 8.20 31.84
C GLY A 220 -2.43 9.41 31.17
N VAL A 221 -3.32 9.19 30.19
CA VAL A 221 -3.97 10.25 29.40
C VAL A 221 -5.47 10.21 29.61
N GLU A 222 -6.06 11.35 29.95
CA GLU A 222 -7.51 11.49 30.05
C GLU A 222 -8.19 11.42 28.67
N ALA A 223 -9.35 10.77 28.57
CA ALA A 223 -10.09 10.66 27.31
C ALA A 223 -10.39 12.03 26.67
N GLY A 224 -10.71 13.02 27.52
CA GLY A 224 -10.98 14.39 27.11
C GLY A 224 -9.75 15.16 26.63
N ALA A 225 -8.54 14.60 26.72
CA ALA A 225 -7.29 15.18 26.22
C ALA A 225 -6.88 14.65 24.83
N ILE A 226 -7.60 13.66 24.29
CA ILE A 226 -7.33 13.12 22.95
C ILE A 226 -7.65 14.15 21.87
N ASP A 227 -6.67 14.41 20.99
CA ASP A 227 -6.78 15.35 19.88
C ASP A 227 -7.22 14.69 18.59
N HIS A 228 -6.83 13.44 18.38
CA HIS A 228 -7.23 12.64 17.24
C HIS A 228 -7.65 11.23 17.68
N PHE A 229 -8.87 10.82 17.35
CA PHE A 229 -9.40 9.49 17.57
C PHE A 229 -9.64 8.81 16.24
N ILE A 230 -8.97 7.67 16.04
CA ILE A 230 -9.02 6.86 14.84
C ILE A 230 -9.70 5.54 15.17
N PHE A 231 -10.80 5.26 14.48
CA PHE A 231 -11.49 3.97 14.55
C PHE A 231 -12.04 3.58 13.16
N PRO A 232 -11.35 2.68 12.43
CA PRO A 232 -11.83 2.10 11.18
C PRO A 232 -13.21 1.46 11.32
N THR A 233 -14.19 1.90 10.53
CA THR A 233 -15.53 1.31 10.56
C THR A 233 -16.33 1.58 9.30
N THR A 234 -17.08 0.59 8.83
CA THR A 234 -18.13 0.75 7.80
C THR A 234 -19.49 1.09 8.40
N PHE A 235 -19.65 0.96 9.72
CA PHE A 235 -20.89 1.26 10.42
C PHE A 235 -21.06 2.77 10.60
N ALA A 236 -22.10 3.32 9.97
CA ALA A 236 -22.38 4.74 10.03
C ALA A 236 -22.46 5.26 11.48
N LYS A 237 -21.65 6.28 11.79
CA LYS A 237 -21.57 6.98 13.09
C LYS A 237 -21.08 6.13 14.28
N MET A 238 -20.53 4.94 14.04
CA MET A 238 -20.02 4.08 15.11
C MET A 238 -18.87 4.73 15.89
N ASP A 239 -17.94 5.35 15.17
CA ASP A 239 -16.85 6.17 15.71
C ASP A 239 -17.35 7.28 16.65
N ALA A 240 -18.38 8.02 16.25
CA ALA A 240 -19.00 9.07 17.07
C ALA A 240 -19.70 8.51 18.32
N GLN A 241 -20.34 7.34 18.21
CA GLN A 241 -20.95 6.65 19.35
C GLN A 241 -19.88 6.19 20.35
N LEU A 242 -18.79 5.60 19.87
CA LEU A 242 -17.66 5.18 20.69
C LEU A 242 -16.98 6.36 21.37
N ALA A 243 -16.73 7.45 20.64
CA ALA A 243 -16.13 8.66 21.20
C ALA A 243 -16.96 9.19 22.37
N LYS A 244 -18.28 9.33 22.18
CA LYS A 244 -19.21 9.73 23.25
C LYS A 244 -19.17 8.76 24.43
N ALA A 245 -19.21 7.45 24.18
CA ALA A 245 -19.20 6.44 25.23
C ALA A 245 -17.89 6.44 26.05
N CYS A 246 -16.77 6.82 25.44
CA CYS A 246 -15.46 6.87 26.07
C CYS A 246 -15.10 8.25 26.64
N GLY A 247 -15.95 9.28 26.50
CA GLY A 247 -15.63 10.65 26.95
C GLY A 247 -14.63 11.39 26.04
N ILE A 248 -14.49 10.96 24.79
CA ILE A 248 -13.64 11.60 23.77
C ILE A 248 -14.46 12.69 23.08
N ARG A 249 -13.81 13.83 22.80
CA ARG A 249 -14.43 15.00 22.14
C ARG A 249 -14.83 14.66 20.71
N ALA A 250 -15.96 15.20 20.24
CA ALA A 250 -16.46 14.93 18.88
C ALA A 250 -15.52 15.49 17.80
N GLU A 251 -14.82 16.57 18.10
CA GLU A 251 -13.86 17.24 17.22
C GLU A 251 -12.57 16.43 17.05
N ALA A 252 -12.32 15.46 17.93
CA ALA A 252 -11.16 14.57 17.82
C ALA A 252 -11.36 13.49 16.75
N LEU A 253 -12.58 13.27 16.24
CA LEU A 253 -12.83 12.24 15.24
C LEU A 253 -12.01 12.48 13.96
N ALA A 254 -11.16 11.51 13.61
CA ALA A 254 -10.42 11.54 12.35
C ALA A 254 -11.34 11.24 11.16
N ASP A 255 -11.09 11.87 10.00
CA ASP A 255 -11.74 11.50 8.75
C ASP A 255 -11.50 10.02 8.41
N SER A 256 -12.57 9.26 8.22
CA SER A 256 -12.54 7.84 7.87
C SER A 256 -12.06 7.55 6.45
N LEU A 257 -11.93 8.57 5.59
CA LEU A 257 -11.65 8.43 4.16
C LEU A 257 -12.71 7.60 3.42
N ALA A 258 -13.85 7.32 4.04
CA ALA A 258 -14.87 6.42 3.50
C ALA A 258 -15.43 6.93 2.16
N THR A 259 -15.57 8.25 1.98
CA THR A 259 -16.14 8.85 0.78
C THR A 259 -15.24 8.78 -0.46
N SER A 260 -13.91 8.76 -0.27
CA SER A 260 -12.91 8.84 -1.36
C SER A 260 -12.08 7.57 -1.54
N VAL A 261 -11.86 6.81 -0.47
CA VAL A 261 -11.00 5.61 -0.46
C VAL A 261 -11.83 4.36 -0.20
N GLY A 262 -12.79 4.43 0.73
CA GLY A 262 -13.42 3.24 1.31
C GLY A 262 -12.55 2.60 2.40
N GLU A 263 -13.10 1.59 3.06
CA GLU A 263 -12.42 0.85 4.12
C GLU A 263 -11.36 -0.07 3.48
N THR A 264 -10.08 0.04 3.83
CA THR A 264 -9.00 -0.67 3.13
C THR A 264 -8.62 -2.00 3.77
N GLY A 265 -9.32 -2.44 4.82
CA GLY A 265 -9.07 -3.68 5.54
C GLY A 265 -8.00 -3.51 6.61
N THR A 266 -7.11 -4.49 6.73
CA THR A 266 -5.97 -4.46 7.65
C THR A 266 -5.20 -3.13 7.68
N PRO A 267 -4.91 -2.46 6.54
CA PRO A 267 -4.20 -1.17 6.55
C PRO A 267 -5.01 0.04 7.00
N HIS A 268 -6.33 -0.02 7.13
CA HIS A 268 -7.16 1.19 7.20
C HIS A 268 -6.84 2.07 8.41
N ALA A 269 -6.61 1.43 9.56
CA ALA A 269 -6.21 2.12 10.79
C ALA A 269 -4.88 2.90 10.61
N LEU A 270 -3.91 2.28 9.95
CA LEU A 270 -2.60 2.89 9.69
C LEU A 270 -2.66 3.95 8.59
N LEU A 271 -3.54 3.79 7.60
CA LEU A 271 -3.79 4.80 6.57
C LEU A 271 -4.43 6.06 7.16
N MET A 272 -5.42 5.90 8.04
CA MET A 272 -6.00 7.01 8.80
C MET A 272 -4.95 7.67 9.72
N LEU A 273 -4.08 6.89 10.35
CA LEU A 273 -2.97 7.41 11.16
C LEU A 273 -2.00 8.24 10.31
N ALA A 274 -1.59 7.76 9.14
CA ALA A 274 -0.76 8.51 8.20
C ALA A 274 -1.42 9.85 7.81
N ALA A 275 -2.72 9.85 7.54
CA ALA A 275 -3.48 11.07 7.22
C ALA A 275 -3.53 12.06 8.39
N VAL A 276 -3.62 11.57 9.62
CA VAL A 276 -3.54 12.39 10.84
C VAL A 276 -2.14 12.96 11.03
N LEU A 277 -1.09 12.13 10.94
CA LEU A 277 0.30 12.54 11.12
C LEU A 277 0.74 13.60 10.11
N GLU A 278 0.20 13.58 8.89
CA GLU A 278 0.48 14.57 7.85
C GLU A 278 0.08 16.01 8.22
N ARG A 279 -0.84 16.17 9.18
CA ARG A 279 -1.32 17.47 9.67
C ARG A 279 -1.17 17.66 11.19
N ALA A 280 -0.56 16.70 11.87
CA ALA A 280 -0.47 16.72 13.33
C ALA A 280 0.57 17.73 13.83
N GLN A 281 0.34 18.25 15.03
CA GLN A 281 1.21 19.20 15.69
C GLN A 281 1.88 18.57 16.91
N PRO A 282 3.12 18.98 17.26
CA PRO A 282 3.79 18.51 18.46
C PRO A 282 2.92 18.67 19.72
N GLY A 283 2.95 17.66 20.58
CA GLY A 283 2.18 17.60 21.82
C GLY A 283 0.77 17.03 21.70
N GLN A 284 0.25 16.85 20.47
CA GLN A 284 -1.08 16.27 20.27
C GLN A 284 -1.12 14.78 20.63
N HIS A 285 -2.23 14.33 21.23
CA HIS A 285 -2.48 12.93 21.57
C HIS A 285 -3.34 12.26 20.50
N ILE A 286 -2.90 11.09 20.03
CA ILE A 286 -3.60 10.27 19.06
C ILE A 286 -4.01 8.96 19.74
N LEU A 287 -5.30 8.66 19.76
CA LEU A 287 -5.85 7.36 20.15
C LEU A 287 -6.23 6.60 18.88
N LEU A 288 -5.59 5.45 18.67
CA LEU A 288 -5.89 4.54 17.57
C LEU A 288 -6.52 3.27 18.14
N ALA A 289 -7.76 2.97 17.77
CA ALA A 289 -8.46 1.77 18.18
C ALA A 289 -8.92 0.95 16.97
N GLN A 290 -8.98 -0.37 17.14
CA GLN A 290 -9.38 -1.30 16.09
C GLN A 290 -10.16 -2.49 16.65
N PHE A 291 -11.12 -2.98 15.86
CA PHE A 291 -11.94 -4.14 16.16
C PHE A 291 -11.63 -5.29 15.19
N GLY A 292 -11.59 -6.52 15.69
CA GLY A 292 -11.33 -7.75 14.94
C GLY A 292 -10.66 -8.80 15.83
N GLY A 293 -11.32 -9.95 16.06
CA GLY A 293 -10.87 -10.96 17.04
C GLY A 293 -10.85 -10.42 18.49
N GLY A 294 -11.74 -9.47 18.79
CA GLY A 294 -11.73 -8.65 20.00
C GLY A 294 -11.46 -7.17 19.67
N ALA A 295 -10.71 -6.48 20.53
CA ALA A 295 -10.39 -5.06 20.36
C ALA A 295 -8.95 -4.73 20.79
N GLN A 296 -8.34 -3.76 20.12
CA GLN A 296 -7.03 -3.24 20.45
C GLN A 296 -7.04 -1.71 20.41
N ALA A 297 -6.24 -1.07 21.27
CA ALA A 297 -6.05 0.37 21.25
C ALA A 297 -4.62 0.74 21.65
N ILE A 298 -4.08 1.80 21.03
CA ILE A 298 -2.82 2.44 21.42
C ILE A 298 -2.99 3.94 21.55
N VAL A 299 -2.21 4.55 22.44
CA VAL A 299 -2.12 6.00 22.61
C VAL A 299 -0.72 6.45 22.20
N LEU A 300 -0.67 7.45 21.34
CA LEU A 300 0.55 8.06 20.84
C LEU A 300 0.59 9.55 21.22
N ARG A 301 1.79 10.09 21.38
CA ARG A 301 2.03 11.54 21.49
C ARG A 301 2.92 12.01 20.38
N VAL A 302 2.46 13.00 19.62
CA VAL A 302 3.23 13.60 18.54
C VAL A 302 4.38 14.42 19.11
N THR A 303 5.59 14.22 18.59
CA THR A 303 6.79 14.89 19.08
C THR A 303 7.18 16.06 18.16
N PRO A 304 8.14 16.92 18.56
CA PRO A 304 8.69 17.94 17.67
C PRO A 304 9.32 17.39 16.38
N ALA A 305 9.76 16.13 16.34
CA ALA A 305 10.41 15.54 15.17
C ALA A 305 9.49 15.44 13.95
N ILE A 306 8.16 15.43 14.14
CA ILE A 306 7.18 15.44 13.05
C ILE A 306 7.39 16.61 12.08
N ALA A 307 7.91 17.75 12.58
CA ALA A 307 8.15 18.92 11.76
C ALA A 307 9.21 18.68 10.67
N SER A 308 10.14 17.74 10.90
CA SER A 308 11.26 17.42 10.01
C SER A 308 11.03 16.19 9.13
N PHE A 309 10.02 15.37 9.43
CA PHE A 309 9.69 14.19 8.61
C PHE A 309 8.69 14.54 7.52
N ARG A 310 8.91 14.06 6.29
CA ARG A 310 7.91 14.09 5.22
C ARG A 310 7.91 12.75 4.49
N PRO A 311 6.73 12.16 4.22
CA PRO A 311 6.62 11.04 3.29
C PRO A 311 7.00 11.51 1.87
N ALA A 312 7.34 10.57 0.99
CA ALA A 312 7.71 10.91 -0.40
C ALA A 312 6.56 11.58 -1.18
N ARG A 313 5.32 11.17 -0.92
CA ARG A 313 4.08 11.65 -1.51
C ARG A 313 2.99 11.91 -0.47
N GLY A 314 2.86 11.05 0.55
CA GLY A 314 1.85 11.19 1.61
C GLY A 314 0.41 10.93 1.16
N VAL A 315 -0.51 10.87 2.13
CA VAL A 315 -1.92 10.52 1.86
C VAL A 315 -2.56 11.56 0.95
N SER A 316 -2.30 12.84 1.19
CA SER A 316 -2.82 13.93 0.36
C SER A 316 -2.38 13.80 -1.10
N GLY A 317 -1.11 13.44 -1.36
CA GLY A 317 -0.58 13.27 -2.71
C GLY A 317 -1.15 12.05 -3.43
N TRP A 318 -1.40 10.94 -2.73
CA TRP A 318 -2.08 9.77 -3.32
C TRP A 318 -3.57 10.01 -3.59
N LEU A 319 -4.24 10.82 -2.75
CA LEU A 319 -5.60 11.26 -3.00
C LEU A 319 -5.68 12.17 -4.23
N ALA A 320 -4.77 13.15 -4.34
CA ALA A 320 -4.75 14.12 -5.44
C ALA A 320 -4.56 13.49 -6.83
N ARG A 321 -3.89 12.33 -6.91
CA ARG A 321 -3.70 11.58 -8.16
C ARG A 321 -4.93 10.72 -8.56
N GLY A 322 -5.95 10.64 -7.71
CA GLY A 322 -7.12 9.79 -7.94
C GLY A 322 -7.86 10.12 -9.23
N VAL A 323 -8.21 9.09 -10.01
CA VAL A 323 -9.01 9.21 -11.24
C VAL A 323 -10.28 8.39 -11.11
N GLU A 324 -11.43 9.05 -11.25
CA GLU A 324 -12.74 8.38 -11.23
C GLU A 324 -12.87 7.40 -12.40
N GLU A 325 -13.21 6.14 -12.09
CA GLU A 325 -13.52 5.08 -13.03
C GLU A 325 -15.01 4.77 -12.96
N LYS A 326 -15.68 4.84 -14.12
CA LYS A 326 -17.13 4.62 -14.25
C LYS A 326 -17.46 3.30 -14.95
N ASN A 327 -16.44 2.59 -15.45
CA ASN A 327 -16.62 1.31 -16.12
C ASN A 327 -16.63 0.16 -15.10
N TYR A 328 -17.84 -0.23 -14.67
CA TYR A 328 -18.03 -1.36 -13.74
C TYR A 328 -17.56 -2.70 -14.32
N THR A 329 -17.74 -2.94 -15.62
CA THR A 329 -17.26 -4.15 -16.31
C THR A 329 -15.73 -4.26 -16.25
N LYS A 330 -15.02 -3.15 -16.40
CA LYS A 330 -13.56 -3.08 -16.24
C LYS A 330 -13.14 -3.42 -14.81
N PHE A 331 -13.85 -2.89 -13.81
CA PHE A 331 -13.63 -3.26 -12.41
C PHE A 331 -13.79 -4.77 -12.20
N LEU A 332 -14.91 -5.37 -12.62
CA LEU A 332 -15.15 -6.81 -12.49
C LEU A 332 -14.08 -7.65 -13.20
N SER A 333 -13.60 -7.20 -14.37
CA SER A 333 -12.52 -7.87 -15.09
C SER A 333 -11.19 -7.80 -14.31
N PHE A 334 -10.84 -6.64 -13.74
CA PHE A 334 -9.61 -6.47 -12.96
C PHE A 334 -9.65 -7.27 -11.65
N ARG A 335 -10.84 -7.45 -11.07
CA ARG A 335 -11.05 -8.30 -9.90
C ARG A 335 -11.15 -9.80 -10.23
N GLU A 336 -11.03 -10.17 -11.51
CA GLU A 336 -11.18 -11.54 -12.03
C GLU A 336 -12.56 -12.18 -11.79
N GLN A 337 -13.57 -11.33 -11.64
CA GLN A 337 -14.97 -11.73 -11.44
C GLN A 337 -15.76 -11.76 -12.75
N LEU A 338 -15.17 -11.22 -13.82
CA LEU A 338 -15.67 -11.31 -15.18
C LEU A 338 -14.58 -11.83 -16.10
N ARG A 339 -14.83 -13.00 -16.71
CA ARG A 339 -13.91 -13.66 -17.63
C ARG A 339 -14.15 -13.14 -19.05
N LEU A 340 -13.29 -12.22 -19.50
CA LEU A 340 -13.33 -11.71 -20.87
C LEU A 340 -12.70 -12.72 -21.85
N GLU A 341 -13.23 -12.76 -23.08
CA GLU A 341 -12.61 -13.44 -24.23
C GLU A 341 -11.30 -12.70 -24.59
N ARG A 342 -10.19 -13.43 -24.75
CA ARG A 342 -8.83 -12.86 -24.87
C ARG A 342 -8.20 -13.06 -26.25
N GLY A 343 -8.82 -13.89 -27.09
CA GLY A 343 -8.27 -14.41 -28.33
C GLY A 343 -7.00 -15.24 -28.14
N MET A 344 -6.50 -15.80 -29.26
CA MET A 344 -5.27 -16.61 -29.30
C MET A 344 -4.02 -15.93 -28.72
N ARG A 345 -3.97 -14.58 -28.75
CA ARG A 345 -2.84 -13.80 -28.22
C ARG A 345 -2.84 -13.71 -26.69
N GLY A 346 -3.95 -14.07 -26.04
CA GLY A 346 -4.05 -14.17 -24.59
C GLY A 346 -3.69 -15.54 -24.02
N GLU A 347 -3.36 -16.53 -24.87
CA GLU A 347 -3.16 -17.95 -24.49
C GLU A 347 -1.69 -18.32 -24.21
N GLN A 348 -0.79 -17.33 -24.13
CA GLN A 348 0.64 -17.58 -23.96
C GLN A 348 0.96 -18.28 -22.63
N ASP A 349 1.75 -19.37 -22.66
CA ASP A 349 2.31 -19.99 -21.45
C ASP A 349 3.36 -19.06 -20.81
N ARG A 350 3.18 -18.77 -19.52
CA ARG A 350 3.96 -17.81 -18.73
C ARG A 350 4.82 -18.47 -17.66
N LYS A 351 5.19 -19.75 -17.88
CA LYS A 351 6.02 -20.50 -16.94
C LYS A 351 7.27 -19.73 -16.52
N THR A 352 7.40 -19.51 -15.21
CA THR A 352 8.58 -18.85 -14.65
C THR A 352 9.73 -19.84 -14.46
N ALA A 353 10.90 -19.55 -15.02
CA ALA A 353 12.13 -20.25 -14.69
C ALA A 353 12.66 -19.78 -13.32
N LEU A 354 12.22 -20.44 -12.24
CA LEU A 354 12.49 -20.00 -10.86
C LEU A 354 13.99 -19.91 -10.52
N SER A 355 14.83 -20.79 -11.07
CA SER A 355 16.29 -20.73 -10.87
C SER A 355 16.92 -19.50 -11.52
N THR A 356 16.45 -19.10 -12.70
CA THR A 356 16.84 -17.85 -13.37
C THR A 356 16.34 -16.65 -12.58
N ALA A 357 15.08 -16.69 -12.12
CA ALA A 357 14.51 -15.62 -11.30
C ALA A 357 15.34 -15.39 -10.01
N TYR A 358 15.76 -16.45 -9.33
CA TYR A 358 16.60 -16.35 -8.13
C TYR A 358 18.00 -15.76 -8.42
N ARG A 359 18.67 -16.25 -9.47
CA ARG A 359 20.02 -15.77 -9.84
C ARG A 359 20.03 -14.29 -10.24
N HIS A 360 18.93 -13.80 -10.80
CA HIS A 360 18.78 -12.42 -11.24
C HIS A 360 17.81 -11.60 -10.38
N ARG A 361 17.51 -12.06 -9.15
CA ARG A 361 16.47 -11.45 -8.29
C ARG A 361 16.73 -9.96 -8.02
N SER A 362 17.99 -9.56 -7.83
CA SER A 362 18.34 -8.15 -7.61
C SER A 362 18.03 -7.26 -8.81
N ALA A 363 18.28 -7.76 -10.03
CA ALA A 363 17.93 -7.04 -11.26
C ALA A 363 16.41 -7.03 -11.52
N ILE A 364 15.73 -8.14 -11.24
CA ILE A 364 14.30 -8.32 -11.53
C ILE A 364 13.43 -7.60 -10.49
N LEU A 365 13.62 -7.92 -9.21
CA LEU A 365 12.81 -7.40 -8.11
C LEU A 365 13.35 -6.08 -7.59
N GLY A 366 14.67 -5.90 -7.46
CA GLY A 366 15.26 -4.67 -6.93
C GLY A 366 15.54 -3.57 -7.96
N LEU A 367 15.32 -3.82 -9.25
CA LEU A 367 15.74 -2.96 -10.36
C LEU A 367 17.21 -2.50 -10.25
N VAL A 368 18.10 -3.45 -9.94
CA VAL A 368 19.53 -3.18 -9.76
C VAL A 368 20.27 -3.44 -11.08
N ALA A 369 20.83 -2.38 -11.65
CA ALA A 369 21.73 -2.42 -12.78
C ALA A 369 23.19 -2.61 -12.35
N GLY A 370 24.09 -2.75 -13.33
CA GLY A 370 25.54 -2.74 -13.09
C GLY A 370 26.18 -1.48 -13.62
N ARG A 371 26.82 -0.68 -12.76
CA ARG A 371 27.59 0.50 -13.15
C ARG A 371 29.07 0.18 -13.20
N CYS A 372 29.70 0.37 -14.37
CA CYS A 372 31.12 0.17 -14.55
C CYS A 372 31.91 1.20 -13.73
N GLU A 373 32.79 0.75 -12.84
CA GLU A 373 33.65 1.66 -12.06
C GLU A 373 34.68 2.40 -12.92
N MET A 374 35.01 1.85 -14.10
CA MET A 374 36.03 2.41 -14.99
C MET A 374 35.45 3.43 -15.98
N THR A 375 34.30 3.13 -16.59
CA THR A 375 33.69 4.00 -17.62
C THR A 375 32.51 4.81 -17.10
N GLY A 376 31.94 4.43 -15.96
CA GLY A 376 30.71 5.02 -15.42
C GLY A 376 29.43 4.55 -16.13
N ALA A 377 29.52 3.76 -17.20
CA ALA A 377 28.38 3.24 -17.95
C ALA A 377 27.50 2.33 -17.09
N VAL A 378 26.18 2.44 -17.29
CA VAL A 378 25.19 1.64 -16.56
C VAL A 378 24.54 0.64 -17.51
N HIS A 379 24.58 -0.62 -17.14
CA HIS A 379 24.09 -1.74 -17.93
C HIS A 379 22.91 -2.42 -17.23
N PHE A 380 21.82 -2.62 -17.98
CA PHE A 380 20.68 -3.42 -17.56
C PHE A 380 20.27 -4.38 -18.70
N PRO A 381 20.17 -5.69 -18.45
CA PRO A 381 20.49 -6.37 -17.19
C PRO A 381 21.99 -6.28 -16.85
N PRO A 382 22.37 -6.34 -15.55
CA PRO A 382 23.77 -6.38 -15.14
C PRO A 382 24.46 -7.61 -15.73
N SER A 383 25.74 -7.47 -16.07
CA SER A 383 26.53 -8.57 -16.63
C SER A 383 27.97 -8.51 -16.14
N ARG A 384 28.75 -9.56 -16.43
CA ARG A 384 30.19 -9.58 -16.14
C ARG A 384 30.99 -8.72 -17.12
N ILE A 385 30.39 -8.20 -18.18
CA ILE A 385 31.10 -7.49 -19.26
C ILE A 385 30.51 -6.09 -19.42
N SER A 386 31.36 -5.07 -19.28
CA SER A 386 31.07 -3.70 -19.69
C SER A 386 31.63 -3.42 -21.08
N TYR A 387 30.82 -2.82 -21.95
CA TYR A 387 31.20 -2.49 -23.33
C TYR A 387 30.81 -1.04 -23.64
N ASP A 388 31.76 -0.13 -23.59
CA ASP A 388 31.51 1.32 -23.76
C ASP A 388 32.65 2.07 -24.47
N GLN A 389 33.83 1.48 -24.58
CA GLN A 389 35.03 2.14 -25.14
C GLN A 389 35.78 1.25 -26.15
N GLY A 390 35.06 0.43 -26.92
CA GLY A 390 35.63 -0.47 -27.94
C GLY A 390 36.46 -1.64 -27.39
N LYS A 391 36.58 -1.78 -26.07
CA LYS A 391 37.21 -2.93 -25.39
C LYS A 391 36.26 -3.49 -24.32
N PRO A 392 36.04 -4.82 -24.28
CA PRO A 392 35.30 -5.43 -23.19
C PRO A 392 36.11 -5.36 -21.90
N LEU A 393 35.49 -4.84 -20.83
CA LEU A 393 36.02 -4.89 -19.47
C LEU A 393 35.24 -5.95 -18.69
N GLN A 394 35.96 -6.82 -17.98
CA GLN A 394 35.37 -7.93 -17.23
C GLN A 394 35.33 -7.62 -15.74
N ASP A 395 34.20 -7.97 -15.09
CA ASP A 395 33.97 -7.91 -13.64
C ASP A 395 34.14 -6.49 -13.04
N THR A 396 33.86 -5.45 -13.84
CA THR A 396 33.97 -4.02 -13.44
C THR A 396 32.67 -3.39 -12.96
N GLN A 397 31.54 -4.10 -13.00
CA GLN A 397 30.23 -3.56 -12.66
C GLN A 397 29.96 -3.66 -11.15
N LYS A 398 29.55 -2.55 -10.52
CA LYS A 398 28.99 -2.53 -9.17
C LYS A 398 27.48 -2.35 -9.19
N PRO A 399 26.75 -2.88 -8.19
CA PRO A 399 25.32 -2.67 -8.06
C PRO A 399 24.94 -1.20 -8.15
N TYR A 400 23.96 -0.88 -9.00
CA TYR A 400 23.45 0.47 -9.19
C TYR A 400 21.93 0.45 -9.19
N LYS A 401 21.34 0.96 -8.11
CA LYS A 401 19.89 0.94 -7.87
C LYS A 401 19.21 1.94 -8.80
N LEU A 402 18.19 1.50 -9.54
CA LEU A 402 17.43 2.36 -10.45
C LEU A 402 16.01 2.68 -9.95
N ALA A 403 15.49 1.94 -8.97
CA ALA A 403 14.08 2.04 -8.52
C ALA A 403 13.66 3.46 -8.09
N GLU A 404 14.53 4.19 -7.39
CA GLU A 404 14.25 5.56 -6.91
C GLU A 404 14.70 6.66 -7.90
N ARG A 405 15.22 6.29 -9.07
CA ARG A 405 15.71 7.24 -10.07
C ARG A 405 14.61 7.62 -11.04
N ARG A 406 14.52 8.91 -11.35
CA ARG A 406 13.69 9.44 -12.45
C ARG A 406 14.25 8.93 -13.78
N GLY A 407 13.37 8.80 -14.77
CA GLY A 407 13.74 8.52 -16.14
C GLY A 407 12.99 9.41 -17.13
N HIS A 408 13.38 9.36 -18.39
CA HIS A 408 12.71 10.06 -19.48
C HIS A 408 12.39 9.08 -20.60
N VAL A 409 11.20 9.19 -21.17
CA VAL A 409 10.79 8.37 -22.31
C VAL A 409 11.55 8.81 -23.55
N LEU A 410 12.39 7.95 -24.12
CA LEU A 410 13.09 8.20 -25.38
C LEU A 410 12.15 7.98 -26.57
N SER A 411 11.53 6.80 -26.60
CA SER A 411 10.63 6.36 -27.67
C SER A 411 9.56 5.48 -27.06
N TRP A 412 8.33 5.56 -27.57
CA TRP A 412 7.20 4.79 -27.06
C TRP A 412 6.32 4.27 -28.18
N SER A 413 5.46 3.32 -27.84
CA SER A 413 4.43 2.77 -28.73
C SER A 413 3.19 2.40 -27.92
N ALA A 414 2.03 2.53 -28.54
CA ALA A 414 0.76 2.07 -28.02
C ALA A 414 0.08 1.20 -29.08
N GLU A 415 -0.28 -0.03 -28.71
CA GLU A 415 -0.86 -1.00 -29.64
C GLU A 415 -2.02 -1.78 -28.99
N SER A 416 -2.95 -2.21 -29.83
CA SER A 416 -4.15 -2.99 -29.42
C SER A 416 -4.22 -4.35 -30.12
N LEU A 417 -3.11 -4.79 -30.73
CA LEU A 417 -3.01 -6.05 -31.43
C LEU A 417 -2.73 -7.21 -30.47
N SER A 418 -1.83 -7.01 -29.50
CA SER A 418 -1.55 -7.99 -28.45
C SER A 418 -2.59 -7.92 -27.33
N PHE A 419 -2.78 -9.04 -26.63
CA PHE A 419 -3.66 -9.07 -25.47
C PHE A 419 -3.01 -8.32 -24.31
N HIS A 420 -3.70 -7.32 -23.79
CA HIS A 420 -3.34 -6.60 -22.57
C HIS A 420 -4.60 -6.38 -21.73
N ARG A 421 -4.50 -6.56 -20.41
CA ARG A 421 -5.68 -6.48 -19.52
C ARG A 421 -6.27 -5.07 -19.43
N ALA A 422 -5.48 -4.04 -19.64
CA ALA A 422 -5.91 -2.65 -19.75
C ALA A 422 -5.48 -2.04 -21.10
N PRO A 423 -6.15 -2.36 -22.22
CA PRO A 423 -5.71 -1.90 -23.54
C PRO A 423 -5.85 -0.38 -23.70
N PRO A 424 -5.02 0.27 -24.53
CA PRO A 424 -3.93 -0.32 -25.33
C PRO A 424 -2.71 -0.70 -24.48
N HIS A 425 -1.90 -1.64 -24.96
CA HIS A 425 -0.60 -1.95 -24.38
C HIS A 425 0.37 -0.81 -24.70
N GLN A 426 0.91 -0.16 -23.67
CA GLN A 426 1.81 0.98 -23.81
C GLN A 426 3.18 0.65 -23.23
N TYR A 427 4.23 0.83 -24.02
CA TYR A 427 5.62 0.55 -23.63
C TYR A 427 6.61 1.43 -24.39
N GLY A 428 7.83 1.55 -23.87
CA GLY A 428 8.85 2.40 -24.47
C GLY A 428 10.23 2.29 -23.84
N GLN A 429 11.22 2.84 -24.51
CA GLN A 429 12.58 2.96 -24.00
C GLN A 429 12.63 4.11 -22.98
N VAL A 430 13.11 3.83 -21.77
CA VAL A 430 13.29 4.81 -20.70
C VAL A 430 14.78 4.99 -20.43
N ASP A 431 15.26 6.22 -20.52
CA ASP A 431 16.60 6.64 -20.13
C ASP A 431 16.61 7.13 -18.68
N PHE A 432 17.42 6.50 -17.82
CA PHE A 432 17.45 6.79 -16.40
C PHE A 432 18.42 7.93 -16.06
N ALA A 433 18.06 8.74 -15.07
CA ALA A 433 18.96 9.73 -14.49
C ALA A 433 20.21 9.04 -13.91
N GLY A 434 21.39 9.46 -14.37
CA GLY A 434 22.66 8.82 -14.01
C GLY A 434 23.00 7.57 -14.85
N GLY A 435 22.27 7.31 -15.93
CA GLY A 435 22.59 6.32 -16.96
C GLY A 435 21.76 5.04 -16.87
N GLY A 436 21.75 4.31 -17.98
CA GLY A 436 20.99 3.07 -18.16
C GLY A 436 19.75 3.31 -19.01
N ARG A 437 19.43 2.31 -19.85
CA ARG A 437 18.25 2.32 -20.72
C ARG A 437 17.52 1.00 -20.59
N ILE A 438 16.21 1.04 -20.38
CA ILE A 438 15.38 -0.16 -20.26
C ILE A 438 14.11 0.02 -21.10
N LEU A 439 13.71 -1.05 -21.80
CA LEU A 439 12.38 -1.14 -22.39
C LEU A 439 11.37 -1.42 -21.28
N MET A 440 10.50 -0.47 -21.00
CA MET A 440 9.56 -0.49 -19.88
C MET A 440 8.13 -0.50 -20.39
N GLU A 441 7.26 -1.26 -19.74
CA GLU A 441 5.82 -1.07 -19.84
C GLU A 441 5.42 0.20 -19.06
N PHE A 442 4.40 0.89 -19.55
CA PHE A 442 3.80 2.03 -18.86
C PHE A 442 2.55 1.60 -18.09
N THR A 443 2.39 2.13 -16.88
CA THR A 443 1.21 1.93 -16.04
C THR A 443 0.65 3.26 -15.58
N ASP A 444 -0.59 3.27 -15.09
CA ASP A 444 -1.30 4.48 -14.63
C ASP A 444 -1.43 5.61 -15.68
N VAL A 445 -1.43 5.25 -16.96
CA VAL A 445 -1.50 6.18 -18.10
C VAL A 445 -2.90 6.23 -18.73
N ALA A 446 -3.34 7.42 -19.07
CA ALA A 446 -4.43 7.67 -20.01
C ALA A 446 -3.87 7.97 -21.41
N LYS A 447 -4.77 7.99 -22.41
CA LYS A 447 -4.39 8.36 -23.78
C LYS A 447 -3.88 9.81 -23.79
N GLY A 448 -2.62 10.00 -24.18
CA GLY A 448 -1.96 11.31 -24.23
C GLY A 448 -1.00 11.60 -23.08
N ASP A 449 -0.96 10.76 -22.04
CA ASP A 449 -0.08 10.98 -20.88
C ASP A 449 1.40 10.70 -21.15
N VAL A 450 1.72 10.02 -22.25
CA VAL A 450 3.08 9.62 -22.63
C VAL A 450 3.46 10.21 -23.98
N ALA A 451 4.60 10.88 -24.00
CA ALA A 451 5.29 11.36 -25.19
C ALA A 451 6.81 11.13 -25.04
N SER A 452 7.57 11.30 -26.12
CA SER A 452 9.03 11.40 -25.99
C SER A 452 9.38 12.62 -25.15
N GLY A 453 10.30 12.45 -24.20
CA GLY A 453 10.68 13.44 -23.19
C GLY A 453 9.85 13.41 -21.91
N THR A 454 8.73 12.66 -21.85
CA THR A 454 7.94 12.53 -20.61
C THR A 454 8.81 11.99 -19.48
N GLU A 455 8.86 12.73 -18.37
CA GLU A 455 9.51 12.26 -17.15
C GLU A 455 8.67 11.16 -16.49
N VAL A 456 9.34 10.09 -16.06
CA VAL A 456 8.71 8.93 -15.44
C VAL A 456 9.38 8.56 -14.13
N GLU A 457 8.61 7.94 -13.23
CA GLU A 457 9.08 7.23 -12.05
C GLU A 457 8.73 5.75 -12.14
N MET A 458 9.41 4.94 -11.34
CA MET A 458 9.21 3.49 -11.35
C MET A 458 8.12 3.09 -10.36
N ALA A 459 7.24 2.18 -10.77
CA ALA A 459 6.24 1.53 -9.94
C ALA A 459 6.48 0.02 -9.96
N PHE A 460 6.56 -0.60 -8.79
CA PHE A 460 6.63 -2.05 -8.67
C PHE A 460 5.23 -2.64 -8.95
N ARG A 461 5.11 -3.51 -9.94
CA ARG A 461 3.82 -3.98 -10.46
C ARG A 461 3.85 -5.48 -10.73
N ILE A 462 2.67 -6.06 -10.88
CA ILE A 462 2.54 -7.38 -11.51
C ILE A 462 2.98 -7.24 -12.96
N LYS A 463 4.01 -7.99 -13.32
CA LYS A 463 4.43 -8.13 -14.71
C LYS A 463 3.42 -9.01 -15.45
N ASP A 464 2.99 -10.09 -14.79
CA ASP A 464 2.44 -11.25 -15.46
C ASP A 464 1.93 -12.27 -14.43
N ILE A 465 0.90 -13.03 -14.83
CA ILE A 465 0.27 -14.08 -14.01
C ILE A 465 0.27 -15.38 -14.84
N ASP A 466 0.87 -16.43 -14.30
CA ASP A 466 0.78 -17.81 -14.79
C ASP A 466 -0.48 -18.45 -14.20
N GLU A 467 -1.60 -18.34 -14.93
CA GLU A 467 -2.90 -18.88 -14.51
C GLU A 467 -2.91 -20.42 -14.46
N LEU A 468 -2.06 -21.10 -15.23
CA LEU A 468 -2.00 -22.55 -15.27
C LEU A 468 -1.37 -23.11 -13.98
N ARG A 469 -0.41 -22.40 -13.41
CA ARG A 469 0.36 -22.84 -12.24
C ARG A 469 0.12 -22.01 -10.98
N GLY A 470 -0.68 -20.94 -11.06
CA GLY A 470 -1.01 -20.05 -9.95
C GLY A 470 0.19 -19.23 -9.45
N PHE A 471 0.99 -18.66 -10.36
CA PHE A 471 2.19 -17.90 -9.99
C PHE A 471 2.18 -16.47 -10.51
N THR A 472 2.32 -15.50 -9.61
CA THR A 472 2.44 -14.08 -9.94
C THR A 472 3.90 -13.65 -10.07
N ARG A 473 4.24 -13.05 -11.21
CA ARG A 473 5.54 -12.40 -11.44
C ARG A 473 5.44 -10.89 -11.25
N TYR A 474 6.46 -10.33 -10.63
CA TYR A 474 6.58 -8.90 -10.41
C TYR A 474 7.76 -8.33 -11.19
N PHE A 475 7.61 -7.08 -11.63
CA PHE A 475 8.68 -6.29 -12.22
C PHE A 475 8.32 -4.81 -12.10
N TRP A 476 9.24 -3.93 -12.49
CA TRP A 476 9.02 -2.49 -12.49
C TRP A 476 8.38 -2.02 -13.79
N LYS A 477 7.44 -1.10 -13.69
CA LYS A 477 6.84 -0.37 -14.81
C LYS A 477 7.11 1.11 -14.63
N ALA A 478 7.12 1.85 -15.73
CA ALA A 478 7.24 3.29 -15.70
C ALA A 478 5.86 3.94 -15.59
N THR A 479 5.74 4.98 -14.77
CA THR A 479 4.54 5.83 -14.71
C THR A 479 4.99 7.28 -14.89
N PRO A 480 4.23 8.10 -15.63
CA PRO A 480 4.49 9.54 -15.68
C PRO A 480 4.54 10.14 -14.29
N VAL A 481 5.49 11.05 -14.07
CA VAL A 481 5.47 11.91 -12.90
C VAL A 481 4.28 12.85 -13.08
N ALA A 482 3.40 12.92 -12.07
CA ALA A 482 2.32 13.90 -12.12
C ALA A 482 2.95 15.30 -12.23
N SER A 483 2.71 16.00 -13.34
CA SER A 483 3.05 17.40 -13.47
C SER A 483 2.33 18.12 -12.33
N GLY A 484 3.10 18.69 -11.40
CA GLY A 484 2.52 19.60 -10.42
C GLY A 484 1.70 20.63 -11.18
N VAL A 485 0.47 20.86 -10.75
CA VAL A 485 -0.28 22.03 -11.21
C VAL A 485 0.61 23.23 -10.87
N ASP A 486 1.17 23.85 -11.90
CA ASP A 486 1.90 25.10 -11.80
C ASP A 486 0.97 26.09 -11.09
N THR A 487 1.28 26.44 -9.84
CA THR A 487 0.49 27.39 -9.03
C THR A 487 0.79 28.84 -9.42
N THR A 488 1.29 29.05 -10.63
CA THR A 488 1.65 30.35 -11.19
C THR A 488 1.04 30.51 -12.57
N GLN A 489 -0.29 30.63 -12.64
CA GLN A 489 -0.98 31.38 -13.70
C GLN A 489 -2.45 31.62 -13.33
N SER A 490 -2.67 32.53 -12.38
CA SER A 490 -3.92 33.27 -12.27
C SER A 490 -3.60 34.70 -11.86
N LYS A 491 -3.26 35.52 -12.85
CA LYS A 491 -3.38 36.98 -12.87
C LYS A 491 -3.06 37.44 -14.29
N GLU A 492 -4.10 37.54 -15.10
CA GLU A 492 -4.38 38.71 -15.94
C GLU A 492 -5.89 38.79 -16.17
#